data_AF-A0A087ACS4-F1
#
_entry.id   AF-A0A087ACS4-F1
#
_cell.length_a   1.000
_cell.length_b   1.000
_cell.length_c   1.000
_cell.angle_alpha   90.00
_cell.angle_beta   90.00
_cell.angle_gamma   90.00
#
_symmetry.space_group_name_H-M   'P 1'
#
loop_
_entity.id
_entity.type
_entity.pdbx_description
1 polymer ?
#
loop_
_entity_poly.entity_id
_entity_poly.type
_entity_poly.pdbx_seq_one_letter_code
_entity_poly.pdbx_strand_id
1 'polypeptide(L)'
;MAQRLCANCGKPLPKSMSVRAKYCCDSCRVKACQHRRKNGEPAAPKPKPRKKAPVIDKREFERMMDGSMEDVLRHNRDVLRKALDDPDTRPQDLPAISRQLIAIARELDSMSGGDPLLDDLDDETTEVSEDAGASIV
;
A
#
# COMPACT_ATOMS: atom_id res chain seq x y z
N MET A 1 -42.49 -4.96 28.69
CA MET A 1 -41.26 -5.49 28.04
C MET A 1 -41.24 -7.00 28.22
N ALA A 2 -41.13 -7.78 27.13
CA ALA A 2 -41.04 -9.24 27.23
C ALA A 2 -39.74 -9.64 27.94
N GLN A 3 -39.83 -10.47 28.97
CA GLN A 3 -38.65 -10.98 29.68
C GLN A 3 -37.97 -12.06 28.81
N ARG A 4 -36.67 -11.92 28.59
CA ARG A 4 -35.88 -12.94 27.86
C ARG A 4 -35.70 -14.14 28.77
N LEU A 5 -35.98 -15.36 28.31
CA LEU A 5 -35.86 -16.58 29.10
C LEU A 5 -34.68 -17.43 28.65
N CYS A 6 -34.09 -18.18 29.59
CA CYS A 6 -33.02 -19.12 29.30
C CYS A 6 -33.54 -20.31 28.49
N ALA A 7 -32.90 -20.62 27.36
CA ALA A 7 -33.27 -21.73 26.49
C ALA A 7 -33.06 -23.14 27.10
N ASN A 8 -32.44 -23.26 28.29
CA ASN A 8 -32.20 -24.54 28.95
C ASN A 8 -33.07 -24.75 30.20
N CYS A 9 -33.32 -23.69 30.99
CA CYS A 9 -34.01 -23.81 32.28
C CYS A 9 -35.25 -22.91 32.41
N GLY A 10 -35.59 -22.09 31.41
CA GLY A 10 -36.77 -21.22 31.40
C GLY A 10 -36.73 -20.03 32.35
N LYS A 11 -35.70 -19.88 33.18
CA LYS A 11 -35.55 -18.73 34.10
C LYS A 11 -35.32 -17.42 33.35
N PRO A 12 -35.78 -16.28 33.88
CA PRO A 12 -35.54 -14.97 33.26
C PRO A 12 -34.04 -14.66 33.23
N LEU A 13 -33.58 -14.18 32.08
CA LEU A 13 -32.23 -13.70 31.86
C LEU A 13 -32.05 -12.35 32.57
N PRO A 14 -30.96 -12.15 33.31
CA PRO A 14 -30.71 -10.88 33.99
C PRO A 14 -30.51 -9.75 32.97
N LYS A 15 -30.98 -8.55 33.32
CA LYS A 15 -30.86 -7.35 32.45
C LYS A 15 -29.41 -6.95 32.17
N SER A 16 -28.46 -7.35 33.03
CA SER A 16 -27.03 -7.10 32.87
C SER A 16 -26.38 -7.91 31.76
N MET A 17 -27.02 -8.98 31.28
CA MET A 17 -26.47 -9.79 30.21
C MET A 17 -26.79 -9.21 28.84
N SER A 18 -25.83 -9.36 27.92
CA SER A 18 -25.94 -8.99 26.50
C SER A 18 -27.31 -9.36 25.92
N VAL A 19 -27.89 -8.48 25.10
CA VAL A 19 -29.17 -8.71 24.40
C VAL A 19 -29.17 -10.04 23.63
N ARG A 20 -28.00 -10.49 23.18
CA ARG A 20 -27.78 -11.76 22.45
C ARG A 20 -27.60 -13.01 23.33
N ALA A 21 -27.60 -12.88 24.65
CA ALA A 21 -27.43 -14.01 25.56
C ALA A 21 -28.62 -14.99 25.49
N LYS A 22 -28.33 -16.28 25.33
CA LYS A 22 -29.33 -17.37 25.21
C LYS A 22 -29.50 -18.19 26.50
N TYR A 23 -28.52 -18.13 27.42
CA TYR A 23 -28.50 -18.93 28.65
C TYR A 23 -28.22 -18.04 29.86
N CYS A 24 -28.80 -18.38 31.02
CA CYS A 24 -28.63 -17.60 32.25
C CYS A 24 -27.27 -17.77 32.92
N CYS A 25 -26.54 -18.83 32.58
CA CYS A 25 -25.21 -19.14 33.11
C CYS A 25 -24.52 -20.19 32.23
N ASP A 26 -23.21 -20.35 32.43
CA ASP A 26 -22.40 -21.31 31.67
C ASP A 26 -22.82 -22.76 31.90
N SER A 27 -23.31 -23.12 33.10
CA SER A 27 -23.80 -24.48 33.35
C SER A 27 -25.02 -24.83 32.48
N CYS A 28 -25.94 -23.88 32.29
CA CYS A 28 -27.08 -24.04 31.38
C CYS A 28 -26.63 -24.10 29.91
N ARG A 29 -25.59 -23.35 29.54
CA ARG A 29 -24.99 -23.41 28.20
C ARG A 29 -24.37 -24.78 27.91
N VAL A 30 -23.64 -25.34 28.87
CA VAL A 30 -22.99 -26.65 28.74
C VAL A 30 -24.01 -27.78 28.72
N LYS A 31 -25.01 -27.78 29.60
CA LYS A 31 -26.11 -28.77 29.58
C LYS A 31 -26.87 -28.76 28.26
N ALA A 32 -27.20 -27.58 27.75
CA ALA A 32 -27.82 -27.45 26.44
C ALA A 32 -26.89 -27.93 25.30
N CYS A 33 -25.56 -27.81 25.43
CA CYS A 33 -24.62 -28.38 24.47
C CYS A 33 -24.62 -29.92 24.53
N GLN A 34 -24.62 -30.50 25.74
CA GLN A 34 -24.68 -31.94 25.96
C GLN A 34 -25.99 -32.55 25.44
N HIS A 35 -27.13 -31.92 25.71
CA HIS A 35 -28.42 -32.34 25.16
C HIS A 35 -28.42 -32.37 23.64
N ARG A 36 -27.88 -31.33 22.99
CA ARG A 36 -27.76 -31.28 21.52
C ARG A 36 -26.90 -32.41 20.97
N ARG A 37 -25.75 -32.68 21.60
CA ARG A 37 -24.88 -33.81 21.23
C ARG A 37 -25.57 -35.15 21.41
N LYS A 38 -26.31 -35.34 22.50
CA LYS A 38 -27.05 -36.59 22.79
C LYS A 38 -28.20 -36.81 21.79
N ASN A 39 -28.87 -35.75 21.38
CA ASN A 39 -29.99 -35.79 20.44
C ASN A 39 -29.56 -35.76 18.97
N GLY A 40 -28.25 -35.73 18.69
CA GLY A 40 -27.72 -35.68 17.32
C GLY A 40 -27.98 -34.36 16.59
N GLU A 41 -28.32 -33.28 17.29
CA GLU A 41 -28.51 -31.97 16.67
C GLU A 41 -27.16 -31.41 16.17
N PRO A 42 -27.08 -30.99 14.89
CA PRO A 42 -25.84 -30.45 14.34
C PRO A 42 -25.46 -29.15 15.06
N ALA A 43 -24.18 -29.04 15.43
CA ALA A 43 -23.65 -27.79 15.94
C ALA A 43 -23.74 -26.71 14.85
N ALA A 44 -24.18 -25.50 15.23
CA ALA A 44 -24.25 -24.37 14.31
C ALA A 44 -22.88 -24.17 13.61
N PRO A 45 -22.88 -23.90 12.30
CA PRO A 45 -21.65 -23.78 11.53
C PRO A 45 -20.76 -22.69 12.13
N LYS A 46 -19.50 -23.03 12.43
CA LYS A 46 -18.51 -22.04 12.85
C LYS A 46 -18.36 -20.99 11.73
N PRO A 47 -18.20 -19.71 12.07
CA PRO A 47 -17.94 -18.69 11.07
C PRO A 47 -16.67 -19.08 10.28
N LYS A 48 -16.77 -19.10 8.95
CA LYS A 48 -15.65 -19.45 8.07
C LYS A 48 -14.49 -18.48 8.35
N PRO A 49 -13.23 -18.97 8.40
CA PRO A 49 -12.09 -18.09 8.53
C PRO A 49 -12.10 -17.11 7.36
N ARG A 50 -12.01 -15.81 7.67
CA ARG A 50 -11.83 -14.77 6.65
C ARG A 50 -10.54 -15.10 5.89
N LYS A 51 -10.59 -15.12 4.56
CA LYS A 51 -9.40 -15.31 3.73
C LYS A 51 -8.37 -14.27 4.18
N LYS A 52 -7.16 -14.70 4.54
CA LYS A 52 -6.06 -13.79 4.88
C LYS A 52 -5.77 -12.94 3.65
N ALA A 53 -5.56 -11.63 3.84
CA ALA A 53 -5.11 -10.76 2.76
C ALA A 53 -3.80 -11.34 2.17
N PRO A 54 -3.59 -11.20 0.86
CA PRO A 54 -2.34 -11.63 0.24
C PRO A 54 -1.17 -10.94 0.95
N VAL A 55 -0.16 -11.71 1.33
CA VAL A 55 1.07 -11.17 1.91
C VAL A 55 1.91 -10.69 0.73
N ILE A 56 1.86 -9.39 0.49
CA ILE A 56 2.65 -8.72 -0.55
C ILE A 56 4.07 -8.55 0.00
N ASP A 57 5.09 -8.90 -0.80
CA ASP A 57 6.49 -8.67 -0.43
C ASP A 57 6.82 -7.17 -0.41
N LYS A 58 7.80 -6.75 0.39
CA LYS A 58 8.17 -5.32 0.53
C LYS A 58 8.46 -4.67 -0.82
N ARG A 59 9.17 -5.37 -1.70
CA ARG A 59 9.51 -4.92 -3.04
C ARG A 59 8.30 -4.78 -3.97
N GLU A 60 7.25 -5.56 -3.74
CA GLU A 60 6.02 -5.47 -4.52
C GLU A 60 5.08 -4.39 -3.97
N PHE A 61 5.11 -4.14 -2.67
CA PHE A 61 4.47 -2.99 -2.05
C PHE A 61 5.11 -1.67 -2.48
N GLU A 62 6.45 -1.59 -2.54
CA GLU A 62 7.21 -0.43 -3.05
C GLU A 62 6.85 -0.15 -4.52
N ARG A 63 6.83 -1.17 -5.39
CA ARG A 63 6.40 -1.01 -6.79
C ARG A 63 4.95 -0.55 -6.95
N MET A 64 4.09 -0.84 -5.98
CA MET A 64 2.71 -0.36 -5.95
C MET A 64 2.62 1.11 -5.52
N MET A 65 3.61 1.60 -4.77
CA MET A 65 3.76 3.00 -4.35
C MET A 65 4.49 3.85 -5.39
N ASP A 66 5.32 3.27 -6.25
CA ASP A 66 6.05 3.99 -7.29
C ASP A 66 5.11 4.74 -8.24
N GLY A 67 3.93 4.18 -8.56
CA GLY A 67 2.89 4.90 -9.30
C GLY A 67 2.41 6.18 -8.57
N SER A 68 2.35 6.14 -7.24
CA SER A 68 2.03 7.34 -6.44
C SER A 68 3.16 8.37 -6.45
N MET A 69 4.43 7.95 -6.48
CA MET A 69 5.57 8.88 -6.53
C MET A 69 5.74 9.47 -7.93
N GLU A 70 5.61 8.65 -8.97
CA GLU A 70 5.65 9.08 -10.37
C GLU A 70 4.56 10.12 -10.66
N ASP A 71 3.34 9.90 -10.16
CA ASP A 71 2.24 10.87 -10.30
C ASP A 71 2.52 12.21 -9.60
N VAL A 72 3.14 12.17 -8.41
CA VAL A 72 3.57 13.38 -7.69
C VAL A 72 4.64 14.14 -8.48
N LEU A 73 5.62 13.44 -9.06
CA LEU A 73 6.66 14.04 -9.88
C LEU A 73 6.11 14.64 -11.18
N ARG A 74 5.18 13.95 -11.86
CA ARG A 74 4.46 14.49 -13.03
C ARG A 74 3.67 15.74 -12.69
N HIS A 75 2.95 15.74 -11.56
CA HIS A 75 2.22 16.90 -11.10
C HIS A 75 3.16 18.10 -10.83
N ASN A 76 4.26 17.88 -10.11
CA ASN A 76 5.24 18.93 -9.82
C ASN A 76 5.88 19.49 -11.08
N ARG A 77 6.21 18.62 -12.05
CA ARG A 77 6.72 19.05 -13.36
C ARG A 77 5.73 19.99 -14.05
N ASP A 78 4.46 19.63 -14.09
CA ASP A 78 3.45 20.42 -14.77
C ASP A 78 3.20 21.78 -14.09
N VAL A 79 3.26 21.82 -12.76
CA VAL A 79 3.17 23.07 -11.98
C VAL A 79 4.38 23.97 -12.23
N LEU A 80 5.59 23.42 -12.15
CA LEU A 80 6.82 24.18 -12.37
C LEU A 80 6.95 24.67 -13.81
N ARG A 81 6.48 23.89 -14.79
CA ARG A 81 6.45 24.32 -16.19
C ARG A 81 5.52 25.50 -16.40
N LYS A 82 4.32 25.47 -15.80
CA LYS A 82 3.41 26.63 -15.81
C LYS A 82 4.04 27.87 -15.17
N ALA A 83 4.75 27.70 -14.06
CA ALA A 83 5.45 28.81 -13.42
C ALA A 83 6.59 29.35 -14.30
N LEU A 84 7.27 28.51 -15.08
CA LEU A 84 8.31 28.95 -16.01
C LEU A 84 7.72 29.75 -17.20
N ASP A 85 6.54 29.35 -17.68
CA ASP A 85 5.84 29.99 -18.80
C ASP A 85 5.03 31.24 -18.38
N ASP A 86 4.85 31.47 -17.07
CA ASP A 86 4.10 32.60 -16.51
C ASP A 86 4.94 33.90 -16.58
N PRO A 87 4.46 34.95 -17.30
CA PRO A 87 5.18 36.22 -17.40
C PRO A 87 5.28 36.98 -16.07
N ASP A 88 4.44 36.66 -15.07
CA ASP A 88 4.47 37.27 -13.74
C ASP A 88 5.49 36.60 -12.80
N THR A 89 6.13 35.50 -13.25
CA THR A 89 7.19 34.84 -12.48
C THR A 89 8.42 35.73 -12.38
N ARG A 90 8.95 35.86 -11.16
CA ARG A 90 10.10 36.73 -10.91
C ARG A 90 11.32 36.16 -11.63
N PRO A 91 12.08 36.98 -12.38
CA PRO A 91 13.24 36.50 -13.14
C PRO A 91 14.30 35.77 -12.30
N GLN A 92 14.44 36.15 -11.03
CA GLN A 92 15.36 35.53 -10.08
C GLN A 92 15.00 34.08 -9.72
N ASP A 93 13.73 33.70 -9.88
CA ASP A 93 13.23 32.36 -9.53
C ASP A 93 13.37 31.39 -10.72
N LEU A 94 13.46 31.89 -11.97
CA LEU A 94 13.59 31.08 -13.18
C LEU A 94 14.76 30.09 -13.15
N PRO A 95 16.00 30.45 -12.73
CA PRO A 95 17.10 29.50 -12.67
C PRO A 95 16.83 28.35 -11.69
N ALA A 96 16.14 28.62 -10.58
CA ALA A 96 15.80 27.61 -9.58
C ALA A 96 14.72 26.65 -10.11
N ILE A 97 13.67 27.19 -10.75
CA ILE A 97 12.60 26.41 -11.39
C ILE A 97 13.18 25.51 -12.48
N SER A 98 14.05 26.03 -13.35
CA SER A 98 14.69 25.25 -14.42
C SER A 98 15.54 24.10 -13.88
N ARG A 99 16.34 24.32 -12.83
CA ARG A 99 17.12 23.24 -12.20
C ARG A 99 16.21 22.16 -11.60
N GLN A 100 15.12 22.56 -10.97
CA GLN A 100 14.18 21.61 -10.36
C GLN A 100 13.45 20.78 -11.42
N LEU A 101 13.09 21.38 -12.56
CA LEU A 101 12.52 20.66 -13.70
C LEU A 101 13.48 19.61 -14.27
N ILE A 102 14.76 19.94 -14.41
CA ILE A 102 15.78 18.98 -14.88
C ILE A 102 15.93 17.82 -13.88
N ALA A 103 15.93 18.11 -12.58
CA ALA A 103 16.01 17.08 -11.55
C ALA A 103 14.81 16.12 -11.60
N ILE A 104 13.59 16.65 -11.70
CA ILE A 104 12.37 15.84 -11.81
C ILE A 104 12.36 15.02 -13.11
N ALA A 105 12.83 15.58 -14.23
CA ALA A 105 12.90 14.86 -15.50
C ALA A 105 13.85 13.66 -15.42
N ARG A 106 15.02 13.81 -14.80
CA ARG A 106 15.98 12.72 -14.57
C ARG A 106 15.43 11.62 -13.66
N GLU A 107 14.71 12.01 -12.61
CA GLU A 107 14.08 11.07 -11.68
C GLU A 107 12.99 10.25 -12.38
N LEU A 108 12.12 10.91 -13.15
CA LEU A 108 11.08 10.23 -13.93
C LEU A 108 11.66 9.26 -14.97
N ASP A 109 12.76 9.64 -15.62
CA ASP A 109 13.46 8.80 -16.59
C ASP A 109 14.05 7.54 -15.93
N SER A 110 14.67 7.72 -14.76
CA SER A 110 15.21 6.63 -13.94
C SER A 110 14.11 5.67 -13.45
N MET A 111 12.95 6.21 -13.04
CA MET A 111 11.79 5.42 -12.61
C MET A 111 11.10 4.67 -13.76
N SER A 112 11.12 5.22 -14.97
CA SER A 112 10.53 4.60 -16.16
C SER A 112 11.35 3.40 -16.69
N GLY A 113 12.50 3.11 -16.07
CA GLY A 113 13.36 1.97 -16.42
C GLY A 113 14.56 2.31 -17.31
N GLY A 114 14.85 3.60 -17.52
CA GLY A 114 15.94 4.06 -18.38
C GLY A 114 15.71 3.76 -19.86
N ASP A 115 16.17 4.63 -20.76
CA ASP A 115 16.27 4.30 -22.19
C ASP A 115 17.39 3.25 -22.35
N PRO A 116 17.11 2.02 -22.81
CA PRO A 116 18.15 1.00 -23.03
C PRO A 116 19.27 1.47 -23.97
N LEU A 117 19.02 2.53 -24.75
CA LEU A 117 19.98 3.10 -25.69
C LEU A 117 21.04 4.01 -25.06
N LEU A 118 20.79 4.59 -23.88
CA LEU A 118 21.76 5.47 -23.22
C LEU A 118 22.73 4.72 -22.30
N ASP A 119 22.32 3.56 -21.78
CA ASP A 119 23.17 2.72 -20.91
C ASP A 119 24.34 2.06 -21.69
N ASP A 120 24.18 1.85 -23.00
CA ASP A 120 25.24 1.32 -23.89
C ASP A 120 26.28 2.39 -24.32
N LEU A 121 25.97 3.69 -24.20
CA LEU A 121 26.85 4.77 -24.68
C LEU A 121 27.89 5.23 -23.64
N ASP A 122 27.62 5.04 -22.34
CA ASP A 122 28.54 5.40 -21.27
C ASP A 122 29.73 4.40 -21.13
N ASP A 123 29.65 3.20 -21.72
CA ASP A 123 30.71 2.17 -21.69
C ASP A 123 31.72 2.28 -22.87
N GLU A 124 31.46 3.15 -23.88
CA GLU A 124 32.29 3.29 -25.10
C GLU A 124 33.10 4.61 -25.16
N THR A 125 33.57 5.16 -24.02
CA THR A 125 34.43 6.37 -24.06
C THR A 125 35.76 6.25 -23.32
N THR A 126 36.16 5.06 -22.86
CA THR A 126 37.42 4.86 -22.15
C THR A 126 38.47 4.10 -22.95
N GLU A 127 39.00 4.67 -24.04
CA GLU A 127 40.37 4.39 -24.53
C GLU A 127 40.79 5.29 -25.70
N VAL A 128 41.28 6.49 -25.41
CA VAL A 128 42.20 7.18 -26.31
C VAL A 128 43.45 7.55 -25.52
N SER A 129 44.43 6.63 -25.50
CA SER A 129 45.78 6.95 -25.02
C SER A 129 46.44 7.89 -26.03
N GLU A 130 46.48 9.17 -25.68
CA GLU A 130 47.28 10.19 -26.36
C GLU A 130 48.76 10.04 -25.95
N ASP A 131 49.60 9.48 -26.81
CA ASP A 131 51.02 9.91 -26.92
C ASP A 131 51.65 9.45 -28.25
N ALA A 132 51.52 10.27 -29.29
CA ALA A 132 52.32 10.18 -30.50
C ALA A 132 53.06 11.51 -30.71
N GLY A 133 53.96 11.85 -29.80
CA GLY A 133 54.89 12.97 -29.93
C GLY A 133 56.04 12.66 -30.89
N ALA A 134 55.82 12.82 -32.20
CA ALA A 134 56.88 12.82 -33.20
C ALA A 134 57.74 14.09 -33.05
N SER A 135 58.94 13.95 -32.48
CA SER A 135 59.99 14.96 -32.51
C SER A 135 60.70 14.92 -33.87
N ILE A 136 60.55 15.99 -34.64
CA ILE A 136 61.25 16.21 -35.91
C ILE A 136 62.52 17.01 -35.58
N VAL A 137 63.68 16.46 -35.95
CA VAL A 137 65.01 17.09 -35.89
C VAL A 137 65.36 17.69 -37.24
#